data_AF-A0A2V9NHK0-F1
#
_entry.id   AF-A0A2V9NHK0-F1
#
_cell.length_a   1.000
_cell.length_b   1.000
_cell.length_c   1.000
_cell.angle_alpha   90.00
_cell.angle_beta   90.00
_cell.angle_gamma   90.00
#
_symmetry.space_group_name_H-M   'P 1'
#
loop_
_entity.id
_entity.type
_entity.pdbx_description
1 polymer ?
#
loop_
_entity_poly.entity_id
_entity_poly.type
_entity_poly.pdbx_seq_one_letter_code
_entity_poly.pdbx_strand_id
1 'polypeptide(L)'
;MATAEAQYPRNFPNTSLHPRQGGRYMPHPTWQDLYNAALVEFDLAKLSERVEAACQAIHQHRVQKGHTLSAEERKQLDDALRVLFTLMQRAA
;
A
#
# COMPACT_ATOMS: atom_id res chain seq x y z
N MET A 1 -13.57 -49.97 19.66
CA MET A 1 -14.03 -48.59 19.41
C MET A 1 -13.06 -47.95 18.43
N ALA A 2 -13.58 -47.47 17.29
CA ALA A 2 -12.88 -46.69 16.26
C ALA A 2 -12.40 -45.34 16.85
N THR A 3 -11.31 -44.71 16.39
CA THR A 3 -11.14 -43.99 15.10
C THR A 3 -9.66 -44.11 14.68
N ALA A 4 -9.30 -44.57 13.46
CA ALA A 4 -8.88 -43.72 12.32
C ALA A 4 -8.36 -42.32 12.75
N GLU A 5 -7.30 -41.72 12.21
CA GLU A 5 -7.19 -41.33 10.80
C GLU A 5 -5.73 -41.03 10.42
N ALA A 6 -5.37 -41.50 9.23
CA ALA A 6 -4.55 -40.84 8.22
C ALA A 6 -3.14 -40.33 8.60
N GLN A 7 -2.21 -41.24 8.36
CA GLN A 7 -0.91 -41.01 7.75
C GLN A 7 -0.95 -39.91 6.66
N TYR A 8 -0.34 -38.76 6.93
CA TYR A 8 0.03 -37.80 5.89
C TYR A 8 1.53 -37.90 5.63
N PRO A 9 1.97 -38.48 4.49
CA PRO A 9 3.34 -38.34 4.07
C PRO A 9 3.64 -36.86 3.84
N ARG A 10 4.70 -36.39 4.50
CA ARG A 10 5.26 -35.04 4.37
C ARG A 10 5.84 -34.87 2.96
N ASN A 11 4.95 -34.79 1.97
CA ASN A 11 5.27 -34.35 0.63
C ASN A 11 5.56 -32.86 0.70
N PHE A 12 6.84 -32.50 0.66
CA PHE A 12 7.26 -31.16 0.29
C PHE A 12 7.25 -31.10 -1.24
N PRO A 13 6.31 -30.40 -1.90
CA PRO A 13 6.56 -29.95 -3.24
C PRO A 13 7.46 -28.72 -3.14
N ASN A 14 8.76 -28.93 -3.35
CA ASN A 14 9.60 -27.87 -3.88
C ASN A 14 9.25 -27.72 -5.36
N THR A 15 8.40 -26.75 -5.68
CA THR A 15 8.09 -26.28 -7.03
C THR A 15 7.83 -24.79 -6.91
N SER A 16 8.90 -24.00 -7.06
CA SER A 16 9.27 -23.38 -8.33
C SER A 16 8.39 -22.17 -8.67
N LEU A 17 9.08 -21.03 -8.77
CA LEU A 17 8.77 -19.89 -9.62
C LEU A 17 7.64 -18.97 -9.11
N HIS A 18 8.03 -17.78 -8.65
CA HIS A 18 7.24 -16.57 -8.90
C HIS A 18 6.99 -16.44 -10.42
N PRO A 19 5.96 -15.73 -10.91
CA PRO A 19 5.00 -14.90 -10.19
C PRO A 19 3.54 -15.27 -10.55
N ARG A 20 2.66 -15.43 -9.56
CA ARG A 20 1.21 -15.35 -9.83
C ARG A 20 0.64 -14.19 -9.05
N GLN A 21 0.74 -13.00 -9.66
CA GLN A 21 -0.34 -12.02 -9.59
C GLN A 21 -1.62 -12.74 -10.05
N GLY A 22 -2.26 -13.40 -9.11
CA GLY A 22 -3.43 -14.25 -9.28
C GLY A 22 -4.42 -13.94 -8.17
N GLY A 23 -4.68 -12.65 -8.00
CA GLY A 23 -5.67 -12.12 -7.09
C GLY A 23 -5.90 -10.68 -7.51
N ARG A 24 -6.89 -10.44 -8.38
CA ARG A 24 -7.59 -9.16 -8.42
C ARG A 24 -8.37 -9.01 -7.09
N TYR A 25 -7.67 -8.96 -5.97
CA TYR A 25 -8.01 -7.92 -5.00
C TYR A 25 -7.66 -6.67 -5.76
N MET A 26 -8.64 -5.97 -6.31
CA MET A 26 -8.43 -4.54 -6.54
C MET A 26 -8.28 -4.02 -5.12
N PRO A 27 -7.05 -3.83 -4.58
CA PRO A 27 -6.96 -3.17 -3.30
C PRO A 27 -7.56 -1.80 -3.61
N HIS A 28 -8.50 -1.34 -2.80
CA HIS A 28 -8.85 0.07 -2.84
C HIS A 28 -7.52 0.84 -2.90
N PRO A 29 -7.34 1.76 -3.86
CA PRO A 29 -6.04 2.35 -4.13
C PRO A 29 -5.45 2.80 -2.80
N THR A 30 -4.38 2.13 -2.38
CA THR A 30 -3.78 2.41 -1.09
C THR A 30 -3.17 3.79 -1.15
N TRP A 31 -2.95 4.42 0.00
CA TRP A 31 -2.29 5.73 0.05
C TRP A 31 -0.95 5.72 -0.72
N GLN A 32 -0.28 4.57 -0.83
CA GLN A 32 0.92 4.37 -1.65
C GLN A 32 0.67 4.46 -3.15
N ASP A 33 -0.46 3.94 -3.65
CA ASP A 33 -0.82 4.02 -5.07
C ASP A 33 -1.10 5.46 -5.48
N LEU A 34 -1.86 6.19 -4.65
CA LEU A 34 -2.13 7.62 -4.85
C LEU A 34 -0.86 8.47 -4.71
N TYR A 35 0.02 8.13 -3.76
CA TYR A 35 1.32 8.75 -3.62
C TYR A 35 2.20 8.53 -4.86
N ASN A 36 2.28 7.30 -5.36
CA ASN A 36 3.05 6.99 -6.56
C ASN A 36 2.47 7.68 -7.80
N ALA A 37 1.14 7.73 -7.91
CA ALA A 37 0.44 8.48 -8.94
C ALA A 37 0.76 9.98 -8.86
N ALA A 38 0.95 10.56 -7.68
CA ALA A 38 1.39 11.95 -7.53
C ALA A 38 2.86 12.15 -7.91
N LEU A 39 3.75 11.17 -7.63
CA LEU A 39 5.17 11.24 -8.00
C LEU A 39 5.39 11.23 -9.52
N VAL A 40 4.62 10.43 -10.26
CA VAL A 40 4.74 10.33 -11.72
C VAL A 40 3.96 11.41 -12.45
N GLU A 41 3.13 12.19 -11.75
CA GLU A 41 2.32 13.21 -12.40
C GLU A 41 3.15 14.45 -12.71
N PHE A 42 3.21 14.75 -14.00
CA PHE A 42 3.99 15.86 -14.54
C PHE A 42 3.15 17.12 -14.78
N ASP A 43 1.83 16.94 -14.85
CA ASP A 43 0.87 18.01 -15.12
C ASP A 43 0.59 18.78 -13.82
N LEU A 44 1.06 20.02 -13.72
CA LEU A 44 0.96 20.82 -12.49
C LEU A 44 -0.50 21.07 -12.07
N ALA A 45 -1.43 21.15 -13.03
CA ALA A 45 -2.85 21.32 -12.73
C ALA A 45 -3.44 20.06 -12.08
N LYS A 46 -3.03 18.87 -12.54
CA LYS A 46 -3.44 17.58 -11.97
C LYS A 46 -2.62 17.17 -10.75
N LEU A 47 -1.40 17.70 -10.61
CA LEU A 47 -0.52 17.42 -9.49
C LEU A 47 -1.16 17.88 -8.18
N SER A 48 -1.79 19.06 -8.17
CA SER A 48 -2.50 19.54 -6.97
C SER A 48 -3.64 18.60 -6.56
N GLU A 49 -4.44 18.13 -7.54
CA GLU A 49 -5.53 17.17 -7.29
C GLU A 49 -4.99 15.81 -6.78
N ARG A 50 -3.89 15.32 -7.38
CA ARG A 50 -3.21 14.08 -6.97
C ARG A 50 -2.60 14.18 -5.57
N VAL A 51 -1.97 15.31 -5.26
CA VAL A 51 -1.38 15.58 -3.94
C VAL A 51 -2.46 15.63 -2.87
N GLU A 52 -3.58 16.28 -3.15
CA GLU A 52 -4.72 16.35 -2.23
C GLU A 52 -5.33 14.97 -2.00
N ALA A 53 -5.57 14.20 -3.08
CA ALA A 53 -6.07 12.83 -2.99
C ALA A 53 -5.13 11.91 -2.19
N ALA A 54 -3.82 12.01 -2.41
CA ALA A 54 -2.82 11.25 -1.68
C ALA A 54 -2.78 11.65 -0.18
N CYS A 55 -2.84 12.95 0.11
CA CYS A 55 -2.88 13.46 1.49
C CYS A 55 -4.13 12.97 2.22
N GLN A 56 -5.29 13.02 1.57
CA GLN A 56 -6.56 12.56 2.12
C GLN A 56 -6.54 11.05 2.37
N ALA A 57 -5.98 10.25 1.46
CA ALA A 57 -5.82 8.81 1.65
C ALA A 57 -4.84 8.47 2.78
N ILE A 58 -3.73 9.20 2.91
CA ILE A 58 -2.80 9.07 4.04
C ILE A 58 -3.51 9.38 5.36
N HIS A 59 -4.32 10.44 5.41
CA HIS A 59 -5.09 10.81 6.59
C HIS A 59 -6.14 9.75 6.94
N GLN A 60 -6.90 9.26 5.95
CA GLN A 60 -7.86 8.19 6.16
C GLN A 60 -7.19 6.88 6.60
N HIS A 61 -6.00 6.57 6.10
CA HIS A 61 -5.23 5.41 6.54
C HIS A 61 -4.77 5.58 7.99
N ARG A 62 -4.36 6.79 8.37
CA ARG A 62 -4.04 7.14 9.77
C ARG A 62 -5.22 6.97 10.71
N VAL A 63 -6.39 7.47 10.33
CA VAL A 63 -7.61 7.38 11.14
C VAL A 63 -8.10 5.93 11.24
N GLN A 64 -8.10 5.19 10.13
CA GLN A 64 -8.54 3.79 10.11
C GLN A 64 -7.64 2.88 10.93
N LYS A 65 -6.31 3.02 10.82
CA LYS A 65 -5.39 2.20 11.61
C LYS A 65 -5.18 2.71 13.03
N GLY A 66 -5.28 4.02 13.29
CA GLY A 66 -5.21 4.60 14.63
C GLY A 66 -4.04 4.08 15.49
N HIS A 67 -4.36 3.24 16.48
CA HIS A 67 -3.42 2.61 17.40
C HIS A 67 -2.70 1.37 16.84
N THR A 68 -3.18 0.78 15.75
CA THR A 68 -2.52 -0.36 15.06
C THR A 68 -1.40 0.07 14.11
N LEU A 69 -1.15 1.38 13.98
CA LEU A 69 -0.03 1.89 13.20
C LEU A 69 1.29 1.67 13.89
N SER A 70 2.20 0.95 13.23
CA SER A 70 3.57 0.83 13.69
C SER A 70 4.31 2.18 13.58
N ALA A 71 5.36 2.36 14.39
CA ALA A 71 6.22 3.53 14.31
C ALA A 71 6.83 3.72 12.91
N GLU A 72 7.19 2.62 12.23
CA GLU A 72 7.70 2.65 10.86
C GLU A 72 6.64 3.14 9.86
N GLU A 73 5.41 2.63 9.93
CA GLU A 73 4.33 3.09 9.05
C GLU A 73 4.02 4.57 9.27
N ARG A 74 4.02 5.04 10.53
CA ARG A 74 3.88 6.48 10.83
C ARG A 74 4.97 7.31 10.17
N LYS A 75 6.22 6.84 10.24
CA LYS A 75 7.36 7.50 9.59
C LYS A 75 7.22 7.51 8.07
N GLN A 76 6.78 6.41 7.46
CA GLN A 76 6.53 6.34 6.01
C GLN A 76 5.42 7.31 5.57
N LEU A 77 4.37 7.46 6.38
CA LEU A 77 3.28 8.40 6.11
C LEU A 77 3.75 9.86 6.23
N ASP A 78 4.55 10.19 7.26
CA ASP A 78 5.15 11.53 7.41
C ASP A 78 6.13 11.85 6.27
N ASP A 79 6.97 10.90 5.86
CA ASP A 79 7.91 11.07 4.75
C ASP A 79 7.17 11.31 3.43
N ALA A 80 6.13 10.51 3.15
CA ALA A 80 5.29 10.68 1.98
C ALA A 80 4.63 12.08 1.94
N LEU A 81 4.09 12.55 3.06
CA LEU A 81 3.53 13.91 3.16
C LEU A 81 4.58 14.99 2.89
N ARG A 82 5.80 14.82 3.39
CA ARG A 82 6.91 15.76 3.16
C ARG A 82 7.28 15.83 1.68
N VAL A 83 7.32 14.69 0.99
CA VAL A 83 7.61 14.63 -0.46
C VAL A 83 6.47 15.27 -1.26
N LEU A 84 5.22 14.96 -0.94
CA LEU A 84 4.05 15.58 -1.59
C LEU A 84 4.05 17.11 -1.45
N PHE A 85 4.38 17.61 -0.25
CA PHE A 85 4.49 19.05 -0.02
C PHE A 85 5.64 19.68 -0.83
N THR A 86 6.78 18.98 -0.96
CA THR A 86 7.90 19.43 -1.79
C THR A 86 7.54 19.46 -3.28
N LEU A 87 6.74 18.50 -3.75
CA LEU A 87 6.22 18.49 -5.12
C LEU A 87 5.28 19.68 -5.37
N MET A 88 4.37 19.96 -4.44
CA MET A 88 3.49 21.13 -4.53
C MET A 88 4.29 22.44 -4.55
N GLN A 89 5.33 22.58 -3.72
CA GLN A 89 6.20 23.77 -3.72
C GLN A 89 6.97 23.98 -5.03
N ARG A 90 7.27 22.92 -5.77
CA ARG A 90 7.89 23.03 -7.10
C ARG A 90 6.91 23.42 -8.20
N ALA A 91 5.62 23.23 -7.95
CA ALA A 91 4.53 23.50 -8.88
C ALA A 91 3.95 24.91 -8.76
N ALA A 92 4.21 25.59 -7.63
CA ALA A 92 3.81 26.97 -7.34
C ALA A 92 4.82 27.98 -7.87
#